data_AF-A0A0E0FEL2-F1
#
_entry.id   AF-A0A0E0FEL2-F1
#
_cell.length_a   1.000
_cell.length_b   1.000
_cell.length_c   1.000
_cell.angle_alpha   90.00
_cell.angle_beta   90.00
_cell.angle_gamma   90.00
#
_symmetry.space_group_name_H-M   'P 1'
#
loop_
_entity.id
_entity.type
_entity.pdbx_description
1 polymer ?
#
loop_
_entity_poly.entity_id
_entity_poly.type
_entity_poly.pdbx_seq_one_letter_code
_entity_poly.pdbx_strand_id
1 'polypeptide(L)'
;MQDQECICLKNFHRAGLTYGGHFTSENFLMDTCGSMRFGNLSKGVINKLEDGDIEKDTDRFVKMIREEVFVSVTTLPLDIIQWIELIDRCARGYDDLAEDYITLKDGYRAAAYFMSLHNMFEKMETTDNPTYEKIKTKLSKYTKWKKGVEAPDGNTHLKETLDFIDPATGRKANYSDDICGLLKLLGNTRQHSARAKEDVFVLIVAQNFPRLMGDFQKTCKWQGKGKGKGKGKSQREGKFKVVVVVVVVVMVEVEVEVEVEEAGVGEELEVLVVMVLLEVAEVGEELEVG
;
A
#
# COMPACT_ATOMS: atom_id res chain seq x y z
N MET A 1 6.39 -6.02 5.43
CA MET A 1 7.68 -5.50 5.94
C MET A 1 8.14 -4.33 5.08
N GLN A 2 8.26 -4.50 3.76
CA GLN A 2 8.70 -3.44 2.83
C GLN A 2 7.69 -2.30 2.68
N ASP A 3 6.39 -2.59 2.89
CA ASP A 3 5.33 -1.59 3.00
C ASP A 3 5.55 -0.65 4.19
N GLN A 4 6.01 -1.18 5.34
CA GLN A 4 6.29 -0.38 6.53
C GLN A 4 7.50 0.56 6.34
N GLU A 5 8.53 0.16 5.58
CA GLU A 5 9.68 1.02 5.26
C GLU A 5 9.23 2.23 4.44
N CYS A 6 8.39 2.00 3.43
CA CYS A 6 7.82 3.05 2.60
C CYS A 6 6.89 3.99 3.39
N ILE A 7 6.05 3.44 4.29
CA ILE A 7 5.19 4.22 5.18
C ILE A 7 6.03 5.08 6.14
N CYS A 8 7.11 4.53 6.69
CA CYS A 8 7.99 5.24 7.62
C CYS A 8 8.64 6.46 6.96
N LEU A 9 9.20 6.30 5.76
CA LEU A 9 9.81 7.38 4.98
C LEU A 9 8.79 8.47 4.62
N LYS A 10 7.55 8.10 4.26
CA LYS A 10 6.50 9.07 3.97
C LYS A 10 6.01 9.83 5.19
N ASN A 11 5.88 9.18 6.33
CA ASN A 11 5.52 9.86 7.58
C ASN A 11 6.60 10.90 7.95
N PHE A 12 7.86 10.60 7.64
CA PHE A 12 8.97 11.55 7.79
C PHE A 12 8.81 12.78 6.87
N HIS A 13 8.48 12.57 5.59
CA HIS A 13 8.17 13.66 4.66
C HIS A 13 6.93 14.47 5.09
N ARG A 14 5.88 13.81 5.59
CA ARG A 14 4.67 14.48 6.13
C ARG A 14 4.97 15.34 7.35
N ALA A 15 6.01 15.02 8.12
CA ALA A 15 6.51 15.84 9.21
C ALA A 15 7.39 17.02 8.75
N GLY A 16 7.59 17.19 7.43
CA GLY A 16 8.42 18.24 6.86
C GLY A 16 9.93 17.97 6.99
N LEU A 17 10.32 16.70 7.07
CA LEU A 17 11.71 16.26 7.21
C LEU A 17 12.15 15.39 6.03
N THR A 18 13.45 15.33 5.76
CA THR A 18 14.05 14.50 4.70
C THR A 18 15.44 14.02 5.11
N TYR A 19 15.85 12.90 4.51
CA TYR A 19 17.24 12.42 4.58
C TYR A 19 18.07 12.87 3.38
N GLY A 20 17.47 13.51 2.37
CA GLY A 20 18.15 13.93 1.13
C GLY A 20 18.81 12.78 0.36
N GLY A 21 18.34 11.55 0.53
CA GLY A 21 18.92 10.32 -0.02
C GLY A 21 20.07 9.73 0.81
N HIS A 22 20.30 10.21 2.04
CA HIS A 22 21.40 9.78 2.90
C HIS A 22 20.97 8.72 3.94
N PHE A 23 20.47 7.58 3.47
CA PHE A 23 20.15 6.43 4.31
C PHE A 23 20.46 5.10 3.59
N THR A 24 20.47 4.00 4.34
CA THR A 24 20.61 2.61 3.87
C THR A 24 19.53 1.73 4.50
N SER A 25 19.47 0.46 4.11
CA SER A 25 18.60 -0.55 4.72
C SER A 25 18.88 -0.72 6.23
N GLU A 26 20.12 -0.49 6.68
CA GLU A 26 20.51 -0.56 8.10
C GLU A 26 19.87 0.54 8.97
N ASN A 27 19.31 1.57 8.33
CA ASN A 27 18.61 2.63 9.05
C ASN A 27 17.15 2.29 9.36
N PHE A 28 16.59 1.22 8.78
CA PHE A 28 15.23 0.77 9.07
C PHE A 28 15.26 -0.35 10.10
N LEU A 29 14.82 -0.04 11.32
CA LEU A 29 14.84 -0.96 12.45
C LEU A 29 13.41 -1.39 12.81
N MET A 30 13.24 -2.68 13.09
CA MET A 30 11.99 -3.21 13.63
C MET A 30 12.09 -3.27 15.14
N ASP A 31 11.12 -2.69 15.85
CA ASP A 31 11.04 -2.83 17.29
C ASP A 31 10.41 -4.18 17.70
N THR A 32 10.43 -4.45 19.01
CA THR A 32 9.88 -5.68 19.60
C THR A 32 8.36 -5.82 19.41
N CYS A 33 7.67 -4.74 19.05
CA CYS A 33 6.23 -4.71 18.78
C CYS A 33 5.92 -4.85 17.28
N GLY A 34 6.92 -5.06 16.42
CA GLY A 34 6.75 -5.18 14.97
C GLY A 34 6.48 -3.85 14.27
N SER A 35 6.74 -2.72 14.92
CA SER A 35 6.67 -1.39 14.32
C SER A 35 8.03 -0.95 13.81
N MET A 36 8.02 -0.27 12.66
CA MET A 36 9.24 0.17 12.00
C MET A 36 9.64 1.57 12.42
N ARG A 37 10.93 1.77 12.65
CA ARG A 37 11.52 3.02 13.12
C ARG A 37 12.82 3.30 12.37
N PHE A 38 13.23 4.56 12.34
CA PHE A 38 14.57 4.93 11.89
C PHE A 38 15.58 4.83 13.03
N GLY A 39 16.77 4.33 12.73
CA GLY A 39 17.88 4.29 13.68
C GLY A 39 19.24 4.29 12.97
N ASN A 40 20.33 4.28 13.75
CA ASN A 40 21.70 4.27 13.25
C ASN A 40 22.02 5.42 12.27
N LEU A 41 21.35 6.56 12.41
CA LEU A 41 21.56 7.72 11.55
C LEU A 41 22.81 8.48 11.98
N SER A 42 23.64 8.90 11.02
CA SER A 42 24.75 9.80 11.31
C SER A 42 24.24 11.21 11.64
N LYS A 43 25.05 11.95 12.40
CA LYS A 43 24.71 13.31 12.84
C LYS A 43 24.55 14.24 11.62
N GLY A 44 23.48 15.02 11.58
CA GLY A 44 23.22 16.02 10.54
C GLY A 44 22.58 15.48 9.25
N VAL A 45 22.14 14.22 9.23
CA VAL A 45 21.47 13.63 8.06
C VAL A 45 20.01 14.08 7.92
N ILE A 46 19.36 14.42 9.04
CA ILE A 46 17.98 14.90 9.04
C ILE A 46 17.95 16.39 8.69
N ASN A 47 17.27 16.73 7.60
CA ASN A 47 17.10 18.09 7.12
C ASN A 47 15.63 18.48 7.08
N LYS A 48 15.35 19.79 7.03
CA LYS A 48 14.02 20.28 6.66
C LYS A 48 13.77 19.95 5.19
N LEU A 49 12.54 19.57 4.89
CA LEU A 49 12.13 19.19 3.54
C LEU A 49 12.11 20.41 2.61
N GLU A 50 12.85 20.33 1.51
CA GLU A 50 12.82 21.31 0.41
C GLU A 50 12.32 20.68 -0.90
N ASP A 51 12.08 21.53 -1.91
CA ASP A 51 11.65 21.09 -3.23
C ASP A 51 12.70 20.15 -3.86
N GLY A 52 12.27 18.96 -4.28
CA GLY A 52 13.14 17.96 -4.92
C GLY A 52 13.75 16.93 -3.96
N ASP A 53 13.60 17.09 -2.64
CA ASP A 53 14.18 16.15 -1.67
C ASP A 53 13.40 14.84 -1.54
N ILE A 54 12.07 14.88 -1.75
CA ILE A 54 11.24 13.67 -1.80
C ILE A 54 11.73 12.74 -2.91
N GLU A 55 12.07 13.29 -4.07
CA GLU A 55 12.60 12.55 -5.21
C GLU A 55 13.95 11.90 -4.87
N LYS A 56 14.86 12.62 -4.20
CA LYS A 56 16.15 12.05 -3.76
C LYS A 56 15.95 10.89 -2.78
N ASP A 57 15.07 11.06 -1.80
CA ASP A 57 14.74 10.01 -0.84
C ASP A 57 14.07 8.81 -1.54
N THR A 58 13.19 9.06 -2.51
CA THR A 58 12.49 8.04 -3.29
C THR A 58 13.46 7.24 -4.17
N ASP A 59 14.33 7.92 -4.92
CA ASP A 59 15.35 7.30 -5.77
C ASP A 59 16.29 6.44 -4.92
N ARG A 60 16.72 6.97 -3.77
CA ARG A 60 17.55 6.21 -2.82
C ARG A 60 16.82 4.99 -2.28
N PHE A 61 15.56 5.14 -1.91
CA PHE A 61 14.73 4.04 -1.41
C PHE A 61 14.62 2.91 -2.44
N VAL A 62 14.31 3.25 -3.69
CA VAL A 62 14.24 2.28 -4.79
C VAL A 62 15.58 1.57 -4.99
N LYS A 63 16.68 2.32 -4.94
CA LYS A 63 18.03 1.77 -5.06
C LYS A 63 18.35 0.81 -3.92
N MET A 64 18.05 1.19 -2.68
CA MET A 64 18.24 0.37 -1.48
C MET A 64 17.48 -0.97 -1.57
N ILE A 65 16.21 -0.96 -1.99
CA ILE A 65 15.45 -2.21 -2.17
C ILE A 65 16.15 -3.14 -3.17
N ARG A 66 16.64 -2.58 -4.29
CA ARG A 66 17.30 -3.36 -5.36
C ARG A 66 18.66 -3.90 -4.93
N GLU A 67 19.46 -3.06 -4.29
CA GLU A 67 20.90 -3.29 -4.12
C GLU A 67 21.28 -3.79 -2.72
N GLU A 68 20.38 -3.68 -1.73
CA GLU A 68 20.69 -4.03 -0.33
C GLU A 68 19.69 -5.03 0.26
N VAL A 69 18.41 -4.98 -0.11
CA VAL A 69 17.40 -5.92 0.40
C VAL A 69 17.36 -7.20 -0.44
N PHE A 70 17.43 -7.08 -1.76
CA PHE A 70 17.33 -8.21 -2.68
C PHE A 70 18.68 -8.60 -3.33
N VAL A 71 19.80 -8.35 -2.64
CA VAL A 71 21.17 -8.58 -3.15
C VAL A 71 21.40 -10.00 -3.68
N SER A 72 20.79 -10.98 -3.02
CA SER A 72 21.02 -12.41 -3.31
C SER A 72 20.14 -12.95 -4.44
N VAL A 73 19.24 -12.13 -5.01
CA VAL A 73 18.29 -12.60 -6.01
C VAL A 73 18.68 -12.08 -7.39
N THR A 74 18.84 -12.99 -8.36
CA THR A 74 19.20 -12.65 -9.75
C THR A 74 18.10 -11.93 -10.51
N THR A 75 16.85 -12.05 -10.07
CA THR A 75 15.70 -11.36 -10.64
C THR A 75 14.69 -11.04 -9.54
N LEU A 76 14.32 -9.78 -9.41
CA LEU A 76 13.31 -9.35 -8.43
C LEU A 76 11.97 -10.05 -8.69
N PRO A 77 11.24 -10.45 -7.63
CA PRO A 77 9.86 -10.90 -7.77
C PRO A 77 9.03 -9.85 -8.49
N LEU A 78 8.14 -10.29 -9.39
CA LEU A 78 7.38 -9.38 -10.25
C LEU A 78 6.54 -8.37 -9.46
N ASP A 79 5.99 -8.80 -8.33
CA ASP A 79 5.21 -7.97 -7.42
C ASP A 79 6.03 -6.81 -6.85
N ILE A 80 7.30 -7.06 -6.52
CA ILE A 80 8.24 -6.06 -6.03
C ILE A 80 8.60 -5.10 -7.17
N ILE A 81 8.80 -5.59 -8.40
CA ILE A 81 9.01 -4.74 -9.57
C ILE A 81 7.82 -3.80 -9.78
N GLN A 82 6.60 -4.32 -9.75
CA GLN A 82 5.39 -3.51 -9.98
C GLN A 82 5.12 -2.49 -8.86
N TRP A 83 5.56 -2.79 -7.64
CA TRP A 83 5.51 -1.88 -6.50
C TRP A 83 6.56 -0.78 -6.59
N ILE A 84 7.82 -1.13 -6.90
CA ILE A 84 8.88 -0.16 -7.13
C ILE A 84 8.52 0.78 -8.28
N GLU A 85 7.95 0.27 -9.38
CA GLU A 85 7.45 1.10 -10.49
C GLU A 85 6.35 2.09 -10.07
N LEU A 86 5.60 1.80 -9.00
CA LEU A 86 4.65 2.76 -8.43
C LEU A 86 5.37 3.82 -7.60
N ILE A 87 6.33 3.42 -6.77
CA ILE A 87 7.11 4.31 -5.91
C ILE A 87 7.95 5.29 -6.74
N ASP A 88 8.65 4.79 -7.75
CA ASP A 88 9.46 5.57 -8.70
C ASP A 88 8.61 6.66 -9.42
N ARG A 89 7.30 6.43 -9.53
CA ARG A 89 6.34 7.39 -10.11
C ARG A 89 5.63 8.26 -9.07
N CYS A 90 5.92 8.12 -7.77
CA CYS A 90 5.18 8.76 -6.66
C CYS A 90 5.37 10.28 -6.54
N ALA A 91 6.25 10.91 -7.33
CA ALA A 91 6.17 12.37 -7.56
C ALA A 91 4.81 12.83 -8.17
N ARG A 92 3.86 11.91 -8.47
CA ARG A 92 2.58 12.18 -9.15
C ARG A 92 1.33 11.59 -8.47
N GLY A 93 1.31 11.44 -7.14
CA GLY A 93 0.08 11.14 -6.38
C GLY A 93 -0.31 9.65 -6.27
N TYR A 94 0.68 8.76 -6.32
CA TYR A 94 0.52 7.32 -6.10
C TYR A 94 0.78 6.90 -4.64
N ASP A 95 0.90 7.86 -3.71
CA ASP A 95 1.35 7.60 -2.34
C ASP A 95 0.45 6.61 -1.60
N ASP A 96 -0.87 6.85 -1.58
CA ASP A 96 -1.84 5.96 -0.93
C ASP A 96 -1.97 4.59 -1.62
N LEU A 97 -1.55 4.49 -2.88
CA LEU A 97 -1.59 3.23 -3.63
C LEU A 97 -0.34 2.38 -3.37
N ALA A 98 0.81 3.02 -3.24
CA ALA A 98 2.07 2.35 -2.90
C ALA A 98 2.07 1.85 -1.44
N GLU A 99 1.43 2.58 -0.52
CA GLU A 99 1.25 2.17 0.89
C GLU A 99 0.32 0.96 1.05
N ASP A 100 -0.71 0.88 0.21
CA ASP A 100 -1.78 -0.12 0.33
C ASP A 100 -1.72 -1.15 -0.83
N TYR A 101 -0.53 -1.37 -1.40
CA TYR A 101 -0.40 -2.19 -2.62
C TYR A 101 -0.77 -3.65 -2.33
N ILE A 102 -1.68 -4.21 -3.14
CA ILE A 102 -2.34 -5.48 -2.83
C ILE A 102 -1.38 -6.67 -2.72
N THR A 103 -0.28 -6.66 -3.48
CA THR A 103 0.68 -7.77 -3.52
C THR A 103 1.66 -7.76 -2.34
N LEU A 104 1.68 -6.70 -1.53
CA LEU A 104 2.48 -6.63 -0.30
C LEU A 104 1.71 -7.05 0.96
N LYS A 105 0.40 -7.28 0.83
CA LYS A 105 -0.44 -7.74 1.92
C LYS A 105 -0.25 -9.24 2.13
N ASP A 106 -0.50 -9.72 3.35
CA ASP A 106 -0.65 -11.15 3.57
C ASP A 106 -1.78 -11.71 2.70
N GLY A 107 -1.69 -12.99 2.35
CA GLY A 107 -2.56 -13.58 1.34
C GLY A 107 -4.04 -13.48 1.66
N TYR A 108 -4.42 -13.57 2.94
CA TYR A 108 -5.81 -13.41 3.37
C TYR A 108 -6.29 -11.97 3.16
N ARG A 109 -5.54 -10.97 3.62
CA ARG A 109 -5.89 -9.55 3.41
C ARG A 109 -5.90 -9.18 1.94
N ALA A 110 -4.95 -9.68 1.16
CA ALA A 110 -4.89 -9.47 -0.28
C ALA A 110 -6.13 -10.05 -1.00
N ALA A 111 -6.51 -11.29 -0.68
CA ALA A 111 -7.68 -11.95 -1.25
C ALA A 111 -8.98 -11.23 -0.88
N ALA A 112 -9.14 -10.84 0.39
CA ALA A 112 -10.29 -10.08 0.85
C ALA A 112 -10.40 -8.72 0.13
N TYR A 113 -9.28 -8.00 0.03
CA TYR A 113 -9.24 -6.70 -0.64
C TYR A 113 -9.51 -6.80 -2.15
N PHE A 114 -8.96 -7.81 -2.83
CA PHE A 114 -9.28 -8.10 -4.24
C PHE A 114 -10.78 -8.29 -4.44
N MET A 115 -11.43 -9.04 -3.54
CA MET A 115 -12.85 -9.34 -3.66
C MET A 115 -13.74 -8.13 -3.35
N SER A 116 -13.31 -7.23 -2.46
CA SER A 116 -13.98 -5.94 -2.29
C SER A 116 -13.92 -5.09 -3.57
N LEU A 117 -12.77 -5.06 -4.25
CA LEU A 117 -12.64 -4.38 -5.56
C LEU A 117 -13.50 -5.06 -6.64
N HIS A 118 -13.52 -6.39 -6.67
CA HIS A 118 -14.34 -7.18 -7.59
C HIS A 118 -15.83 -6.83 -7.44
N ASN A 119 -16.35 -6.91 -6.21
CA ASN A 119 -17.74 -6.61 -5.91
C ASN A 119 -18.11 -5.16 -6.24
N MET A 120 -17.17 -4.22 -6.05
CA MET A 120 -17.36 -2.83 -6.44
C MET A 120 -17.43 -2.68 -7.96
N PHE A 121 -16.51 -3.33 -8.69
CA PHE A 121 -16.47 -3.32 -10.15
C PHE A 121 -17.74 -3.92 -10.77
N GLU A 122 -18.23 -5.05 -10.25
CA GLU A 122 -19.51 -5.64 -10.71
C GLU A 122 -20.69 -4.68 -10.49
N LYS A 123 -20.76 -4.02 -9.33
CA LYS A 123 -21.81 -3.03 -9.06
C LYS A 123 -21.74 -1.84 -10.03
N MET A 124 -20.54 -1.38 -10.39
CA MET A 124 -20.34 -0.26 -11.31
C MET A 124 -20.97 -0.48 -12.68
N GLU A 125 -21.14 -1.72 -13.14
CA GLU A 125 -21.82 -2.00 -14.42
C GLU A 125 -23.21 -1.35 -14.47
N THR A 126 -23.92 -1.36 -13.34
CA THR A 126 -25.27 -0.78 -13.20
C THR A 126 -25.27 0.62 -12.59
N THR A 127 -24.33 0.93 -11.68
CA THR A 127 -24.34 2.20 -10.93
C THR A 127 -23.48 3.30 -11.56
N ASP A 128 -22.43 2.95 -12.32
CA ASP A 128 -21.53 3.91 -12.99
C ASP A 128 -20.90 3.27 -14.24
N ASN A 129 -21.75 2.94 -15.21
CA ASN A 129 -21.35 2.25 -16.44
C ASN A 129 -20.18 2.94 -17.20
N PRO A 130 -20.11 4.29 -17.30
CA PRO A 130 -18.96 4.95 -17.92
C PRO A 130 -17.62 4.67 -17.24
N THR A 131 -17.61 4.53 -15.90
CA THR A 131 -16.40 4.18 -15.15
C THR A 131 -16.07 2.70 -15.33
N TYR A 132 -17.08 1.83 -15.29
CA TYR A 132 -16.95 0.39 -15.57
C TYR A 132 -16.29 0.13 -16.94
N GLU A 133 -16.80 0.73 -18.01
CA GLU A 133 -16.25 0.54 -19.37
C GLU A 133 -14.83 1.10 -19.52
N LYS A 134 -14.50 2.20 -18.82
CA LYS A 134 -13.12 2.71 -18.77
C LYS A 134 -12.16 1.74 -18.10
N ILE A 135 -12.56 1.12 -16.97
CA ILE A 135 -11.75 0.12 -16.26
C ILE A 135 -11.55 -1.10 -17.17
N LYS A 136 -12.64 -1.61 -17.77
CA LYS A 136 -12.60 -2.73 -18.72
C LYS A 136 -11.68 -2.45 -19.91
N THR A 137 -11.74 -1.26 -20.49
CA THR A 137 -10.87 -0.84 -21.60
C THR A 137 -9.40 -0.83 -21.20
N LYS A 138 -9.06 -0.31 -20.01
CA LYS A 138 -7.68 -0.29 -19.49
C LYS A 138 -7.12 -1.68 -19.21
N LEU A 139 -7.99 -2.66 -18.95
CA LEU A 139 -7.63 -4.05 -18.68
C LEU A 139 -7.85 -4.97 -19.89
N SER A 140 -8.10 -4.41 -21.07
CA SER A 140 -8.38 -5.16 -22.31
C SER A 140 -7.26 -6.12 -22.74
N LYS A 141 -6.04 -5.94 -22.22
CA LYS A 141 -4.92 -6.88 -22.40
C LYS A 141 -5.18 -8.27 -21.83
N TYR A 142 -6.08 -8.41 -20.85
CA TYR A 142 -6.49 -9.70 -20.28
C TYR A 142 -7.58 -10.35 -21.12
N THR A 143 -7.21 -10.77 -22.33
CA THR A 143 -8.06 -11.51 -23.28
C THR A 143 -7.35 -12.77 -23.74
N LYS A 144 -8.08 -13.74 -24.30
CA LYS A 144 -7.52 -15.02 -24.78
C LYS A 144 -6.82 -15.82 -23.66
N TRP A 145 -7.25 -15.61 -22.43
CA TRP A 145 -6.62 -16.16 -21.23
C TRP A 145 -7.02 -17.61 -21.00
N LYS A 146 -8.17 -18.06 -21.53
CA LYS A 146 -8.68 -19.43 -21.31
C LYS A 146 -7.69 -20.50 -21.71
N LYS A 147 -7.08 -20.36 -22.89
CA LYS A 147 -6.08 -21.31 -23.39
C LYS A 147 -4.88 -21.44 -22.44
N GLY A 148 -4.49 -20.35 -21.78
CA GLY A 148 -3.41 -20.36 -20.79
C GLY A 148 -3.80 -21.06 -19.49
N VAL A 149 -5.06 -20.93 -19.07
CA VAL A 149 -5.59 -21.67 -17.92
C VAL A 149 -5.72 -23.17 -18.24
N GLU A 150 -6.19 -23.52 -19.44
CA GLU A 150 -6.39 -24.90 -19.88
C GLU A 150 -5.07 -25.63 -20.23
N ALA A 151 -3.98 -24.89 -20.43
CA ALA A 151 -2.66 -25.45 -20.74
C ALA A 151 -2.19 -26.45 -19.65
N PRO A 152 -1.37 -27.47 -19.97
CA PRO A 152 -0.95 -28.48 -18.99
C PRO A 152 -0.37 -27.91 -17.68
N ASP A 153 0.37 -26.81 -17.77
CA ASP A 153 0.99 -26.07 -16.67
C ASP A 153 0.09 -25.00 -16.01
N GLY A 154 -1.12 -24.78 -16.54
CA GLY A 154 -2.11 -23.89 -15.96
C GLY A 154 -2.56 -24.33 -14.56
N ASN A 155 -2.94 -23.36 -13.72
CA ASN A 155 -3.29 -23.59 -12.34
C ASN A 155 -4.52 -24.51 -12.22
N THR A 156 -4.38 -25.59 -11.43
CA THR A 156 -5.40 -26.62 -11.26
C THR A 156 -6.71 -26.07 -10.69
N HIS A 157 -6.68 -25.12 -9.75
CA HIS A 157 -7.90 -24.56 -9.16
C HIS A 157 -8.70 -23.70 -10.15
N LEU A 158 -8.00 -22.99 -11.03
CA LEU A 158 -8.65 -22.24 -12.11
C LEU A 158 -9.29 -23.18 -13.13
N LYS A 159 -8.61 -24.27 -13.50
CA LYS A 159 -9.16 -25.33 -14.37
C LYS A 159 -10.39 -25.99 -13.76
N GLU A 160 -10.30 -26.42 -12.51
CA GLU A 160 -11.41 -27.05 -11.78
C GLU A 160 -12.65 -26.14 -11.74
N THR A 161 -12.45 -24.83 -11.58
CA THR A 161 -13.54 -23.84 -11.59
C THR A 161 -14.12 -23.62 -12.99
N LEU A 162 -13.26 -23.64 -14.02
CA LEU A 162 -13.67 -23.51 -15.41
C LEU A 162 -14.54 -24.70 -15.83
N ASP A 163 -14.19 -25.91 -15.36
CA ASP A 163 -14.89 -27.15 -15.63
C ASP A 163 -16.03 -27.46 -14.66
N PHE A 164 -16.21 -26.64 -13.62
CA PHE A 164 -17.23 -26.84 -12.62
C PHE A 164 -18.64 -26.84 -13.24
N ILE A 165 -19.38 -27.92 -12.98
CA ILE A 165 -20.78 -28.07 -13.35
C ILE A 165 -21.59 -27.78 -12.09
N ASP A 166 -22.41 -26.73 -12.13
CA ASP A 166 -23.28 -26.37 -11.02
C ASP A 166 -24.28 -27.52 -10.77
N PRO A 167 -24.28 -28.14 -9.57
CA PRO A 167 -25.17 -29.25 -9.25
C PRO A 167 -26.65 -28.89 -9.34
N ALA A 168 -27.02 -27.64 -9.11
CA ALA A 168 -28.41 -27.19 -9.13
C ALA A 168 -28.94 -27.01 -10.56
N THR A 169 -28.08 -26.56 -11.48
CA THR A 169 -28.50 -26.26 -12.87
C THR A 169 -28.02 -27.30 -13.89
N GLY A 170 -27.09 -28.18 -13.51
CA GLY A 170 -26.45 -29.16 -14.39
C GLY A 170 -25.61 -28.52 -15.50
N ARG A 171 -25.26 -27.23 -15.38
CA ARG A 171 -24.61 -26.45 -16.44
C ARG A 171 -23.27 -25.90 -15.96
N LYS A 172 -22.33 -25.79 -16.89
CA LYS A 172 -21.09 -25.03 -16.67
C LYS A 172 -21.37 -23.54 -16.71
N ALA A 173 -20.66 -22.78 -15.87
CA ALA A 173 -20.68 -21.33 -15.96
C ALA A 173 -20.04 -20.88 -17.28
N ASN A 174 -20.68 -19.91 -17.95
CA ASN A 174 -20.08 -19.25 -19.10
C ASN A 174 -19.18 -18.09 -18.64
N TYR A 175 -17.92 -18.15 -19.05
CA TYR A 175 -16.93 -17.10 -18.86
C TYR A 175 -16.55 -16.54 -20.24
N SER A 176 -16.66 -15.24 -20.47
CA SER A 176 -16.11 -14.62 -21.68
C SER A 176 -14.58 -14.65 -21.65
N ASP A 177 -13.93 -14.70 -22.81
CA ASP A 177 -12.46 -14.73 -22.89
C ASP A 177 -11.84 -13.32 -22.85
N ASP A 178 -12.31 -12.53 -21.88
CA ASP A 178 -11.95 -11.14 -21.60
C ASP A 178 -11.82 -10.90 -20.09
N ILE A 179 -11.52 -9.66 -19.69
CA ILE A 179 -11.34 -9.31 -18.26
C ILE A 179 -12.60 -9.59 -17.42
N CYS A 180 -13.80 -9.39 -17.95
CA CYS A 180 -15.03 -9.62 -17.20
C CYS A 180 -15.20 -11.11 -16.90
N GLY A 181 -14.98 -11.98 -17.90
CA GLY A 181 -15.04 -13.42 -17.69
C GLY A 181 -13.91 -13.93 -16.81
N LEU A 182 -12.71 -13.34 -16.89
CA LEU A 182 -11.60 -13.67 -16.00
C LEU A 182 -11.92 -13.33 -14.54
N LEU A 183 -12.38 -12.11 -14.27
CA LEU A 183 -12.75 -11.68 -12.91
C LEU A 183 -13.86 -12.58 -12.33
N LYS A 184 -14.87 -12.91 -13.14
CA LYS A 184 -15.92 -13.86 -12.76
C LYS A 184 -15.37 -15.25 -12.44
N LEU A 185 -14.42 -15.76 -13.21
CA LEU A 185 -13.74 -17.04 -12.93
C LEU A 185 -13.02 -16.98 -11.57
N LEU A 186 -12.30 -15.89 -11.29
CA LEU A 186 -11.57 -15.71 -10.04
C LEU A 186 -12.51 -15.63 -8.83
N GLY A 187 -13.62 -14.90 -8.95
CA GLY A 187 -14.66 -14.85 -7.93
C GLY A 187 -15.24 -16.24 -7.64
N ASN A 188 -15.57 -17.00 -8.69
CA ASN A 188 -16.06 -18.37 -8.56
C ASN A 188 -15.00 -19.34 -8.02
N THR A 189 -13.72 -19.13 -8.33
CA THR A 189 -12.63 -20.00 -7.86
C THR A 189 -12.56 -19.96 -6.34
N ARG A 190 -12.68 -18.76 -5.75
CA ARG A 190 -12.74 -18.59 -4.29
C ARG A 190 -13.99 -19.22 -3.67
N GLN A 191 -15.10 -19.35 -4.41
CA GLN A 191 -16.32 -19.98 -3.90
C GLN A 191 -16.34 -21.50 -4.06
N HIS A 192 -15.51 -22.04 -4.96
CA HIS A 192 -15.50 -23.45 -5.33
C HIS A 192 -14.14 -24.10 -5.01
N SER A 193 -13.25 -24.24 -5.99
CA SER A 193 -12.03 -25.06 -5.88
C SER A 193 -11.01 -24.53 -4.87
N ALA A 194 -11.02 -23.23 -4.59
CA ALA A 194 -10.14 -22.57 -3.63
C ALA A 194 -10.85 -22.10 -2.35
N ARG A 195 -12.07 -22.59 -2.06
CA ARG A 195 -12.88 -22.14 -0.91
C ARG A 195 -12.18 -22.23 0.44
N ALA A 196 -11.33 -23.23 0.64
CA ALA A 196 -10.57 -23.43 1.87
C ALA A 196 -9.11 -22.95 1.77
N LYS A 197 -8.78 -22.16 0.73
CA LYS A 197 -7.41 -21.77 0.35
C LYS A 197 -7.28 -20.25 0.17
N GLU A 198 -7.91 -19.49 1.06
CA GLU A 198 -7.96 -18.03 0.94
C GLU A 198 -6.59 -17.37 1.11
N ASP A 199 -5.76 -17.93 2.00
CA ASP A 199 -4.39 -17.50 2.28
C ASP A 199 -3.44 -17.67 1.09
N VAL A 200 -3.71 -18.62 0.19
CA VAL A 200 -2.89 -18.86 -1.03
C VAL A 200 -3.60 -18.42 -2.31
N PHE A 201 -4.76 -17.78 -2.23
CA PHE A 201 -5.52 -17.34 -3.40
C PHE A 201 -4.71 -16.42 -4.32
N VAL A 202 -3.89 -15.53 -3.75
CA VAL A 202 -2.99 -14.66 -4.52
C VAL A 202 -2.03 -15.48 -5.39
N LEU A 203 -1.47 -16.56 -4.84
CA LEU A 203 -0.54 -17.44 -5.55
C LEU A 203 -1.25 -18.21 -6.68
N ILE A 204 -2.49 -18.63 -6.44
CA ILE A 204 -3.35 -19.28 -7.43
C ILE A 204 -3.56 -18.36 -8.64
N VAL A 205 -3.88 -17.09 -8.40
CA VAL A 205 -4.03 -16.10 -9.49
C VAL A 205 -2.70 -15.80 -10.15
N ALA A 206 -1.63 -15.61 -9.36
CA ALA A 206 -0.34 -15.19 -9.86
C ALA A 206 0.35 -16.23 -10.77
N GLN A 207 0.05 -17.52 -10.60
CA GLN A 207 0.61 -18.58 -11.46
C GLN A 207 0.29 -18.36 -12.95
N ASN A 208 -0.93 -17.92 -13.27
CA ASN A 208 -1.32 -17.62 -14.66
C ASN A 208 -1.32 -16.11 -14.96
N PHE A 209 -1.57 -15.27 -13.94
CA PHE A 209 -1.85 -13.84 -14.11
C PHE A 209 -1.07 -12.99 -13.08
N PRO A 210 0.26 -13.01 -13.12
CA PRO A 210 1.10 -12.46 -12.03
C PRO A 210 0.93 -10.95 -11.84
N ARG A 211 0.48 -10.20 -12.86
CA ARG A 211 0.26 -8.74 -12.78
C ARG A 211 -1.17 -8.33 -12.46
N LEU A 212 -2.13 -9.26 -12.48
CA LEU A 212 -3.56 -8.94 -12.55
C LEU A 212 -4.08 -8.20 -11.31
N MET A 213 -3.76 -8.70 -10.11
CA MET A 213 -4.25 -8.08 -8.88
C MET A 213 -3.77 -6.63 -8.74
N GLY A 214 -2.48 -6.40 -9.00
CA GLY A 214 -1.88 -5.08 -9.01
C GLY A 214 -2.48 -4.16 -10.07
N ASP A 215 -2.66 -4.64 -11.30
CA ASP A 215 -3.22 -3.85 -12.40
C ASP A 215 -4.70 -3.53 -12.17
N PHE A 216 -5.47 -4.45 -11.58
CA PHE A 216 -6.86 -4.25 -11.21
C PHE A 216 -6.98 -3.18 -10.11
N GLN A 217 -6.20 -3.28 -9.03
CA GLN A 217 -6.15 -2.25 -7.99
C GLN A 217 -5.79 -0.87 -8.55
N LYS A 218 -4.72 -0.79 -9.36
CA LYS A 218 -4.27 0.47 -10.00
C LYS A 218 -5.42 1.09 -10.80
N THR A 219 -6.12 0.28 -11.57
CA THR A 219 -7.19 0.75 -12.47
C THR A 219 -8.44 1.21 -11.70
N CYS A 220 -8.83 0.51 -10.64
CA CYS A 220 -9.97 0.87 -9.79
C CYS A 220 -9.69 2.12 -8.94
N LYS A 221 -8.55 2.19 -8.24
CA LYS A 221 -8.20 3.33 -7.37
C LYS A 221 -8.00 4.64 -8.16
N TRP A 222 -7.49 4.58 -9.39
CA TRP A 222 -7.31 5.77 -10.23
C TRP A 222 -8.63 6.48 -10.59
N GLN A 223 -9.73 5.74 -10.72
CA GLN A 223 -11.03 6.35 -11.06
C GLN A 223 -11.72 6.98 -9.85
N GLY A 224 -11.42 6.52 -8.62
CA GLY A 224 -11.90 7.15 -7.38
C GLY A 224 -11.38 8.58 -7.18
N LYS A 225 -10.17 8.88 -7.68
CA LYS A 225 -9.57 10.24 -7.66
C LYS A 225 -9.87 11.07 -8.91
N GLY A 226 -10.50 10.49 -9.94
CA GLY A 226 -10.75 11.12 -11.25
C GLY A 226 -12.02 11.97 -11.36
N LYS A 227 -12.91 11.95 -10.35
CA LYS A 227 -14.08 12.84 -10.24
C LYS A 227 -13.77 14.01 -9.30
N GLY A 228 -12.83 14.84 -9.73
CA GLY A 228 -12.49 16.11 -9.07
C GLY A 228 -12.04 17.15 -10.08
N LYS A 229 -12.90 17.51 -11.04
CA LYS A 229 -12.68 18.75 -11.81
C LYS A 229 -12.84 19.91 -10.83
N GLY A 230 -11.77 20.69 -10.71
CA GLY A 230 -11.62 21.71 -9.69
C GLY A 230 -12.75 22.73 -9.61
N LYS A 231 -13.11 23.06 -8.38
CA LYS A 231 -13.24 24.43 -7.89
C LYS A 231 -13.35 24.37 -6.37
N GLY A 232 -12.49 25.11 -5.71
CA GLY A 232 -12.48 25.27 -4.26
C GLY A 232 -11.15 24.87 -3.66
N LYS A 233 -10.25 25.85 -3.50
CA LYS A 233 -9.53 25.94 -2.24
C LYS A 233 -10.60 25.93 -1.13
N SER A 234 -10.95 24.76 -0.62
CA SER A 234 -11.48 24.67 0.73
C SER A 234 -10.28 24.30 1.58
N GLN A 235 -9.47 25.33 1.83
CA GLN A 235 -8.72 25.42 3.07
C GLN A 235 -9.80 25.42 4.16
N ARG A 236 -10.23 24.23 4.60
CA ARG A 236 -10.75 24.11 5.94
C ARG A 236 -9.52 24.33 6.81
N GLU A 237 -9.36 25.56 7.28
CA GLU A 237 -8.54 25.84 8.45
C GLU A 237 -9.16 25.10 9.64
N GLY A 238 -8.92 23.79 9.71
CA GLY A 238 -8.84 23.12 10.99
C GLY A 238 -7.47 23.48 11.53
N LYS A 239 -7.41 24.34 12.55
CA LYS A 239 -6.23 24.42 13.40
C LYS A 239 -6.13 23.10 14.15
N PHE A 240 -5.53 22.09 13.53
CA PHE A 240 -5.07 20.92 14.25
C PHE A 240 -3.76 21.30 14.92
N LYS A 241 -3.78 21.45 16.24
CA LYS A 241 -2.55 21.47 17.02
C LYS A 241 -1.99 20.04 16.99
N VAL A 242 -1.02 19.80 16.12
CA VAL A 242 -0.16 18.61 16.23
C VAL A 242 0.76 18.86 17.42
N VAL A 243 0.45 18.26 18.57
CA VAL A 243 1.34 18.28 19.73
C VAL A 243 2.41 17.23 19.48
N VAL A 244 3.56 17.66 18.98
CA VAL A 244 4.76 16.82 18.91
C VAL A 244 5.34 16.77 20.32
N VAL A 245 5.12 15.67 21.05
CA VAL A 245 5.80 15.44 22.33
C VAL A 245 7.18 14.88 22.03
N VAL A 246 8.18 15.75 22.04
CA VAL A 246 9.59 15.36 22.09
C VAL A 246 9.88 14.98 23.54
N VAL A 247 9.76 13.69 23.88
CA VAL A 247 10.23 13.20 25.19
C VAL A 247 11.76 13.13 25.12
N VAL A 248 12.40 14.23 25.48
CA VAL A 248 13.81 14.22 25.88
C VAL A 248 13.83 13.51 27.22
N VAL A 249 14.39 12.30 27.30
CA VAL A 249 14.64 11.66 28.60
C VAL A 249 15.82 12.37 29.25
N VAL A 250 15.56 13.54 29.83
CA VAL A 250 16.21 14.00 31.05
C VAL A 250 15.09 13.98 32.07
N MET A 251 15.21 13.21 33.15
CA MET A 251 14.18 13.16 34.19
C MET A 251 13.91 14.58 34.71
N VAL A 252 12.83 15.19 34.24
CA VAL A 252 12.27 16.41 34.82
C VAL A 252 10.76 16.16 34.89
N GLU A 253 10.25 16.04 36.11
CA GLU A 253 8.80 16.03 36.36
C GLU A 253 8.22 17.36 35.86
N VAL A 254 7.29 17.28 34.93
CA VAL A 254 6.50 18.44 34.50
C VAL A 254 5.03 18.06 34.65
N GLU A 255 4.37 18.63 35.66
CA GLU A 255 2.91 18.63 35.73
C GLU A 255 2.36 19.54 34.62
N VAL A 256 1.46 19.01 33.80
CA VAL A 256 0.79 19.78 32.75
C VAL A 256 -0.71 19.76 33.05
N GLU A 257 -1.27 20.92 33.40
CA GLU A 257 -2.71 21.13 33.46
C GLU A 257 -3.27 21.27 32.03
N VAL A 258 -4.33 20.52 31.73
CA VAL A 258 -5.02 20.54 30.44
C VAL A 258 -6.40 21.18 30.63
N GLU A 259 -6.62 22.36 30.05
CA GLU A 259 -7.98 22.89 29.87
C GLU A 259 -8.63 22.25 28.64
N VAL A 260 -9.74 21.55 28.88
CA VAL A 260 -10.57 20.94 27.83
C VAL A 260 -11.76 21.87 27.59
N GLU A 261 -11.83 22.51 26.41
CA GLU A 261 -13.09 23.11 25.96
C GLU A 261 -13.96 22.01 25.35
N GLU A 262 -15.13 21.78 25.96
CA GLU A 262 -16.15 20.85 25.47
C GLU A 262 -16.65 21.26 24.08
N ALA A 263 -16.27 20.47 23.06
CA ALA A 263 -16.93 20.49 21.76
C ALA A 263 -17.81 19.25 21.62
N GLY A 264 -19.13 19.47 21.73
CA GLY A 264 -20.26 18.71 21.16
C GLY A 264 -20.11 17.20 20.94
N VAL A 265 -20.84 16.44 21.76
CA VAL A 265 -21.14 15.00 21.67
C VAL A 265 -21.27 14.49 20.22
N GLY A 266 -20.35 13.60 19.80
CA GLY A 266 -20.56 12.79 18.59
C GLY A 266 -19.36 12.18 17.88
N GLU A 267 -18.11 12.58 18.20
CA GLU A 267 -16.92 12.02 17.54
C GLU A 267 -15.93 11.47 18.56
N GLU A 268 -15.55 10.19 18.42
CA GLU A 268 -14.45 9.59 19.16
C GLU A 268 -13.14 10.32 18.78
N LEU A 269 -12.59 11.07 19.72
CA LEU A 269 -11.25 11.64 19.62
C LEU A 269 -10.21 10.53 19.77
N GLU A 270 -9.73 9.97 18.65
CA GLU A 270 -8.49 9.19 18.64
C GLU A 270 -7.29 10.14 18.82
N VAL A 271 -6.78 10.22 20.04
CA VAL A 271 -5.49 10.86 20.33
C VAL A 271 -4.38 9.90 19.94
N LEU A 272 -3.80 10.09 18.75
CA LEU A 272 -2.68 9.30 18.26
C LEU A 272 -1.38 9.76 18.94
N VAL A 273 -0.93 9.04 19.97
CA VAL A 273 0.37 9.28 20.62
C VAL A 273 1.46 8.51 19.87
N VAL A 274 2.32 9.23 19.14
CA VAL A 274 3.51 8.65 18.49
C VAL A 274 4.72 8.87 19.38
N MET A 275 5.21 7.82 20.05
CA MET A 275 6.46 7.86 20.83
C MET A 275 7.67 7.62 19.92
N VAL A 276 8.56 8.61 19.81
CA VAL A 276 9.90 8.45 19.24
C VAL A 276 10.92 8.55 20.38
N LEU A 277 11.62 7.45 20.67
CA LEU A 277 12.75 7.42 21.60
C LEU A 277 14.04 7.62 20.79
N LEU A 278 14.78 8.70 21.08
CA LEU A 278 16.12 8.95 20.58
C LEU A 278 17.11 8.68 21.73
N GLU A 279 18.00 7.70 21.57
CA GLU A 279 19.19 7.58 22.42
C GLU A 279 20.22 8.63 21.97
N VAL A 280 20.49 9.62 22.82
CA VAL A 280 21.55 10.60 22.60
C VAL A 280 22.82 10.08 23.28
N ALA A 281 23.83 9.73 22.48
CA ALA A 281 25.19 9.52 22.99
C ALA A 281 25.75 10.87 23.47
N GLU A 282 26.23 10.91 24.71
CA GLU A 282 26.80 12.07 25.38
C GLU A 282 27.83 12.80 24.51
N VAL A 283 27.63 14.11 24.32
CA VAL A 283 28.73 15.04 24.05
C VAL A 283 28.54 16.19 25.03
N GLY A 284 29.34 16.17 26.09
CA GLY A 284 29.50 17.31 26.96
C GLY A 284 30.14 18.46 26.20
N GLU A 285 29.58 19.66 26.35
CA GLU A 285 30.33 20.89 26.53
C GLU A 285 29.37 21.97 27.04
N GLU A 286 29.84 22.69 28.05
CA GLU A 286 29.14 23.70 28.83
C GLU A 286 28.60 24.84 27.95
N LEU A 287 27.37 25.29 28.20
CA LEU A 287 26.88 26.58 27.72
C LEU A 287 26.46 27.42 28.94
N GLU A 288 27.28 28.42 29.20
CA GLU A 288 27.11 29.44 30.22
C GLU A 288 25.80 30.20 30.07
N VAL A 289 25.25 30.57 31.23
CA VAL A 289 24.01 31.32 31.42
C VAL A 289 24.27 32.82 31.20
N GLY A 290 23.45 33.45 30.37
CA GLY A 290 23.33 34.91 30.24
C GLY A 290 21.88 35.31 30.03
#